data_AF-A0A3A8RTN4-F1
#
_entry.id   AF-A0A3A8RTN4-F1
#
_cell.length_a   1.000
_cell.length_b   1.000
_cell.length_c   1.000
_cell.angle_alpha   90.00
_cell.angle_beta   90.00
_cell.angle_gamma   90.00
#
_symmetry.space_group_name_H-M   'P 1'
#
loop_
_entity.id
_entity.type
_entity.pdbx_description
1 polymer ?
#
loop_
_entity_poly.entity_id
_entity_poly.type
_entity_poly.pdbx_seq_one_letter_code
_entity_poly.pdbx_strand_id
1 'polypeptide(L)'
;MTSVGATPGRTFIRLLLCSGLLALVSLTACRDPAAASGTALFVTAQFEPALNLTRLRISATADGASVPTSLLPEDSSRALVNGETFRVLLDGAANGTQATVRVDGLRDDATVATGEAAATVRDGYEVEVTVRLTASNSGTFCVDCPDGCCREGVCTSRTFRTCGVGGVACEICDSDRADTCTNRGTCGCGDGPACDLNANSCRSGKCFCGLLNACGPGLACINNVCKCDPSTCAGCCDGNSCIPAPNKNQCGRGGEACKKCDKRCNPDGSCD
;
A
#
# COMPACT_ATOMS: atom_id res chain seq x y z
N MET A 1 31.14 -113.89 -6.64
CA MET A 1 32.37 -113.46 -5.94
C MET A 1 32.61 -111.99 -6.30
N THR A 2 32.92 -111.17 -5.28
CA THR A 2 33.43 -109.77 -5.30
C THR A 2 32.52 -108.70 -5.93
N SER A 3 31.90 -107.79 -5.17
CA SER A 3 32.46 -106.59 -4.50
C SER A 3 33.04 -105.60 -5.54
N VAL A 4 32.64 -104.34 -5.66
CA VAL A 4 32.71 -103.21 -4.68
C VAL A 4 31.78 -102.08 -5.17
N GLY A 5 31.17 -101.33 -4.26
CA GLY A 5 30.39 -100.11 -4.56
C GLY A 5 31.18 -98.80 -4.39
N ALA A 6 30.64 -97.70 -4.92
CA ALA A 6 30.84 -96.33 -4.41
C ALA A 6 29.78 -95.37 -5.00
N THR A 7 29.47 -94.34 -4.22
CA THR A 7 28.17 -93.63 -4.11
C THR A 7 28.23 -92.21 -4.75
N PRO A 8 27.27 -91.26 -4.53
CA PRO A 8 26.58 -90.54 -5.60
C PRO A 8 26.92 -89.03 -5.73
N GLY A 9 26.47 -88.39 -6.82
CA GLY A 9 26.42 -86.94 -6.94
C GLY A 9 25.55 -86.51 -8.12
N ARG A 10 24.25 -86.24 -7.91
CA ARG A 10 23.66 -84.88 -7.85
C ARG A 10 24.05 -83.98 -9.04
N THR A 11 23.07 -83.65 -9.90
CA THR A 11 22.48 -82.28 -9.99
C THR A 11 21.89 -81.96 -11.38
N PHE A 12 20.55 -81.80 -11.38
CA PHE A 12 19.70 -80.83 -12.11
C PHE A 12 19.96 -80.55 -13.61
N ILE A 13 19.04 -80.96 -14.50
CA ILE A 13 17.86 -80.18 -14.96
C ILE A 13 18.25 -78.79 -15.49
N ARG A 14 18.42 -78.69 -16.81
CA ARG A 14 18.28 -77.46 -17.59
C ARG A 14 17.30 -77.74 -18.73
N LEU A 15 16.04 -77.45 -18.47
CA LEU A 15 15.00 -77.29 -19.48
C LEU A 15 14.37 -75.92 -19.26
N LEU A 16 14.07 -75.22 -20.36
CA LEU A 16 13.22 -74.03 -20.47
C LEU A 16 13.78 -72.72 -19.88
N LEU A 17 14.25 -71.83 -20.76
CA LEU A 17 14.18 -70.36 -20.59
C LEU A 17 14.62 -69.69 -21.91
N CYS A 18 13.71 -69.60 -22.89
CA CYS A 18 13.90 -68.80 -24.11
C CYS A 18 12.65 -68.03 -24.55
N SER A 19 11.68 -67.80 -23.64
CA SER A 19 10.39 -67.16 -24.01
C SER A 19 9.94 -66.07 -23.02
N GLY A 20 10.86 -65.37 -22.36
CA GLY A 20 10.52 -64.45 -21.25
C GLY A 20 11.29 -63.14 -21.20
N LEU A 21 11.58 -62.50 -22.35
CA LEU A 21 12.32 -61.23 -22.37
C LEU A 21 11.76 -60.16 -23.33
N LEU A 22 10.47 -60.24 -23.70
CA LEU A 22 9.85 -59.36 -24.70
C LEU A 22 8.48 -58.79 -24.25
N ALA A 23 8.26 -58.62 -22.94
CA ALA A 23 6.97 -58.16 -22.41
C ALA A 23 7.09 -57.17 -21.22
N LEU A 24 8.09 -56.27 -21.22
CA LEU A 24 8.30 -55.33 -20.09
C LEU A 24 8.76 -53.92 -20.52
N VAL A 25 8.34 -53.42 -21.69
CA VAL A 25 8.74 -52.07 -22.19
C VAL A 25 7.57 -51.28 -22.80
N SER A 26 6.36 -51.29 -22.21
CA SER A 26 5.24 -50.53 -22.81
C SER A 26 4.26 -49.88 -21.83
N LEU A 27 4.74 -49.32 -20.69
CA LEU A 27 3.85 -48.57 -19.77
C LEU A 27 4.39 -47.21 -19.30
N THR A 28 5.50 -46.70 -19.85
CA THR A 28 5.86 -45.28 -19.71
C THR A 28 5.23 -44.48 -20.85
N ALA A 29 3.90 -44.42 -20.90
CA ALA A 29 3.24 -43.34 -21.62
C ALA A 29 3.53 -42.06 -20.83
N CYS A 30 4.37 -41.19 -21.37
CA CYS A 30 4.58 -39.84 -20.85
C CYS A 30 3.23 -39.12 -20.79
N ARG A 31 2.58 -39.12 -19.63
CA ARG A 31 1.49 -38.18 -19.36
C ARG A 31 2.12 -36.79 -19.36
N ASP A 32 1.88 -36.04 -20.42
CA ASP A 32 2.21 -34.62 -20.47
C ASP A 32 1.49 -33.95 -19.29
N PRO A 33 2.21 -33.34 -18.33
CA PRO A 33 1.58 -32.68 -17.19
C PRO A 33 0.65 -31.54 -17.61
N ALA A 34 0.77 -31.03 -18.85
CA ALA A 34 -0.11 -30.01 -19.40
C ALA A 34 -1.40 -30.55 -20.03
N ALA A 35 -1.54 -31.88 -20.21
CA ALA A 35 -2.78 -32.49 -20.69
C ALA A 35 -3.82 -32.49 -19.55
N ALA A 36 -4.72 -31.51 -19.58
CA ALA A 36 -5.76 -31.34 -18.58
C ALA A 36 -6.99 -32.19 -18.93
N SER A 37 -7.89 -32.42 -17.96
CA SER A 37 -9.20 -33.05 -18.19
C SER A 37 -10.20 -32.11 -18.88
N GLY A 38 -9.73 -31.32 -19.85
CA GLY A 38 -10.49 -30.28 -20.55
C GLY A 38 -9.59 -29.16 -21.06
N THR A 39 -10.18 -28.21 -21.79
CA THR A 39 -9.52 -27.00 -22.29
C THR A 39 -9.64 -25.88 -21.26
N ALA A 40 -8.52 -25.32 -20.78
CA ALA A 40 -8.53 -24.34 -19.69
C ALA A 40 -7.43 -23.28 -19.78
N LEU A 41 -7.62 -22.17 -19.07
CA LEU A 41 -6.56 -21.19 -18.79
C LEU A 41 -6.08 -21.33 -17.35
N PHE A 42 -4.76 -21.38 -17.15
CA PHE A 42 -4.12 -21.21 -15.84
C PHE A 42 -3.70 -19.76 -15.67
N VAL A 43 -4.48 -19.01 -14.91
CA VAL A 43 -4.34 -17.56 -14.80
C VAL A 43 -3.56 -17.22 -13.54
N THR A 44 -2.53 -16.38 -13.69
CA THR A 44 -1.80 -15.74 -12.58
C THR A 44 -2.16 -14.26 -12.53
N ALA A 45 -2.73 -13.80 -11.41
CA ALA A 45 -3.03 -12.39 -11.18
C ALA A 45 -1.84 -11.67 -10.54
N GLN A 46 -1.31 -10.65 -11.22
CA GLN A 46 -0.26 -9.78 -10.71
C GLN A 46 -0.81 -8.40 -10.35
N PHE A 47 -0.51 -7.93 -9.14
CA PHE A 47 -0.99 -6.64 -8.64
C PHE A 47 -0.08 -6.10 -7.53
N GLU A 48 -0.15 -4.78 -7.31
CA GLU A 48 0.59 -4.14 -6.22
C GLU A 48 -0.02 -4.53 -4.86
N PRO A 49 0.77 -5.02 -3.89
CA PRO A 49 0.26 -5.37 -2.55
C PRO A 49 -0.47 -4.21 -1.83
N ALA A 50 -0.11 -2.96 -2.14
CA ALA A 50 -0.73 -1.76 -1.59
C ALA A 50 -2.23 -1.62 -1.95
N LEU A 51 -2.71 -2.33 -2.97
CA LEU A 51 -4.12 -2.34 -3.35
C LEU A 51 -5.00 -3.04 -2.29
N ASN A 52 -4.42 -3.88 -1.43
CA ASN A 52 -5.13 -4.61 -0.36
C ASN A 52 -6.39 -5.32 -0.87
N LEU A 53 -6.26 -6.01 -2.00
CA LEU A 53 -7.37 -6.77 -2.59
C LEU A 53 -7.79 -7.90 -1.64
N THR A 54 -9.08 -8.15 -1.51
CA THR A 54 -9.62 -9.28 -0.73
C THR A 54 -10.32 -10.31 -1.62
N ARG A 55 -10.73 -9.93 -2.84
CA ARG A 55 -11.34 -10.84 -3.83
C ARG A 55 -10.96 -10.46 -5.26
N LEU A 56 -11.09 -11.41 -6.16
CA LEU A 56 -11.05 -11.25 -7.61
C LEU A 56 -12.43 -11.59 -8.17
N ARG A 57 -12.88 -10.84 -9.17
CA ARG A 57 -14.03 -11.18 -10.01
C ARG A 57 -13.51 -11.46 -11.41
N ILE A 58 -13.75 -12.67 -11.87
CA ILE A 58 -13.16 -13.21 -13.09
C ILE A 58 -14.27 -13.37 -14.12
N SER A 59 -14.05 -12.86 -15.32
CA SER A 59 -14.85 -13.19 -16.49
C SER A 59 -13.94 -13.56 -17.64
N ALA A 60 -14.39 -14.45 -18.52
CA ALA A 60 -13.64 -14.81 -19.71
C ALA A 60 -14.57 -14.99 -20.89
N THR A 61 -14.04 -14.78 -22.09
CA THR A 61 -14.75 -14.99 -23.35
C THR A 61 -13.86 -15.78 -24.30
N ALA A 62 -14.43 -16.72 -25.04
CA ALA A 62 -13.76 -17.47 -26.09
C ALA A 62 -14.78 -17.78 -27.20
N ASP A 63 -14.44 -17.50 -28.46
CA ASP A 63 -15.34 -17.72 -29.61
C ASP A 63 -16.72 -17.04 -29.47
N GLY A 64 -16.78 -15.89 -28.79
CA GLY A 64 -18.03 -15.19 -28.47
C GLY A 64 -18.86 -15.83 -27.35
N ALA A 65 -18.51 -17.03 -26.89
CA ALA A 65 -19.09 -17.62 -25.69
C ALA A 65 -18.49 -16.97 -24.44
N SER A 66 -19.34 -16.64 -23.47
CA SER A 66 -18.91 -16.08 -22.18
C SER A 66 -18.88 -17.17 -21.11
N VAL A 67 -17.77 -17.24 -20.38
CA VAL A 67 -17.65 -18.06 -19.18
C VAL A 67 -18.37 -17.37 -18.03
N PRO A 68 -19.14 -18.09 -17.18
CA PRO A 68 -19.79 -17.51 -16.01
C PRO A 68 -18.81 -16.77 -15.12
N THR A 69 -19.21 -15.59 -14.65
CA THR A 69 -18.39 -14.79 -13.74
C THR A 69 -18.22 -15.52 -12.40
N SER A 70 -16.99 -15.61 -11.90
CA SER A 70 -16.68 -16.21 -10.59
C SER A 70 -16.02 -15.22 -9.63
N LEU A 71 -16.14 -15.48 -8.32
CA LEU A 71 -15.47 -14.74 -7.25
C LEU A 71 -14.44 -15.63 -6.56
N LEU A 72 -13.22 -15.11 -6.35
CA LEU A 72 -12.13 -15.85 -5.71
C LEU A 72 -11.38 -14.98 -4.68
N PRO A 73 -11.19 -15.44 -3.43
CA PRO A 73 -11.96 -16.50 -2.77
C PRO A 73 -13.46 -16.16 -2.71
N GLU A 74 -14.28 -17.14 -2.35
CA GLU A 74 -15.74 -16.94 -2.20
C GLU A 74 -16.04 -15.95 -1.05
N ASP A 75 -15.29 -16.04 0.04
CA ASP A 75 -15.32 -15.10 1.16
C ASP A 75 -14.24 -14.01 1.01
N SER A 76 -14.41 -12.87 1.69
CA SER A 76 -13.41 -11.79 1.73
C SER A 76 -12.63 -11.76 3.05
N SER A 77 -12.46 -12.90 3.72
CA SER A 77 -11.88 -12.97 5.07
C SER A 77 -10.38 -12.70 5.10
N ARG A 78 -9.70 -12.81 3.96
CA ARG A 78 -8.26 -12.62 3.84
C ARG A 78 -7.89 -11.62 2.74
N ALA A 79 -6.75 -10.97 2.92
CA ALA A 79 -6.08 -10.29 1.83
C ALA A 79 -5.51 -11.29 0.82
N LEU A 80 -5.54 -10.91 -0.45
CA LEU A 80 -4.91 -11.62 -1.54
C LEU A 80 -3.43 -11.29 -1.60
N VAL A 81 -2.62 -12.25 -2.07
CA VAL A 81 -1.18 -12.07 -2.27
C VAL A 81 -0.90 -11.87 -3.76
N ASN A 82 0.10 -11.08 -4.12
CA ASN A 82 0.53 -10.95 -5.50
C ASN A 82 0.93 -12.33 -6.07
N GLY A 83 0.41 -12.68 -7.24
CA GLY A 83 0.65 -13.98 -7.89
C GLY A 83 -0.40 -15.05 -7.58
N GLU A 84 -1.58 -14.68 -7.07
CA GLU A 84 -2.70 -15.62 -6.92
C GLU A 84 -3.04 -16.31 -8.25
N THR A 85 -3.20 -17.63 -8.20
CA THR A 85 -3.43 -18.47 -9.38
C THR A 85 -4.79 -19.14 -9.35
N PHE A 86 -5.46 -19.23 -10.49
CA PHE A 86 -6.75 -19.92 -10.63
C PHE A 86 -6.95 -20.47 -12.04
N ARG A 87 -7.97 -21.34 -12.18
CA ARG A 87 -8.30 -22.00 -13.44
C ARG A 87 -9.60 -21.48 -14.02
N VAL A 88 -9.61 -21.23 -15.32
CA VAL A 88 -10.81 -20.87 -16.08
C VAL A 88 -11.08 -21.97 -17.10
N LEU A 89 -12.18 -22.70 -16.93
CA LEU A 89 -12.60 -23.74 -17.88
C LEU A 89 -13.22 -23.08 -19.12
N LEU A 90 -12.80 -23.52 -20.30
CA LEU A 90 -13.26 -23.02 -21.60
C LEU A 90 -14.02 -24.11 -22.34
N ASP A 91 -15.16 -24.53 -21.78
CA ASP A 91 -15.97 -25.59 -22.35
C ASP A 91 -16.47 -25.22 -23.76
N GLY A 92 -16.11 -26.05 -24.75
CA GLY A 92 -16.54 -25.88 -26.13
C GLY A 92 -15.74 -24.87 -26.96
N ALA A 93 -14.66 -24.29 -26.42
CA ALA A 93 -13.80 -23.40 -27.19
C ALA A 93 -12.99 -24.19 -28.25
N ALA A 94 -13.05 -23.74 -29.51
CA ALA A 94 -12.30 -24.37 -30.59
C ALA A 94 -10.79 -24.17 -30.46
N ASN A 95 -10.03 -25.18 -30.88
CA ASN A 95 -8.57 -25.11 -30.93
C ASN A 95 -8.11 -23.94 -31.82
N GLY A 96 -7.20 -23.10 -31.31
CA GLY A 96 -6.66 -21.94 -32.03
C GLY A 96 -7.47 -20.66 -31.87
N THR A 97 -8.64 -20.68 -31.21
CA THR A 97 -9.41 -19.47 -30.94
C THR A 97 -8.74 -18.60 -29.87
N GLN A 98 -8.93 -17.28 -29.95
CA GLN A 98 -8.48 -16.36 -28.91
C GLN A 98 -9.47 -16.37 -27.74
N ALA A 99 -8.97 -16.61 -26.54
CA ALA A 99 -9.69 -16.40 -25.30
C ALA A 99 -9.19 -15.13 -24.62
N THR A 100 -10.11 -14.31 -24.12
CA THR A 100 -9.81 -13.10 -23.34
C THR A 100 -10.30 -13.29 -21.92
N VAL A 101 -9.42 -13.10 -20.94
CA VAL A 101 -9.76 -13.13 -19.51
C VAL A 101 -9.64 -11.73 -18.94
N ARG A 102 -10.69 -11.31 -18.22
CA ARG A 102 -10.74 -10.07 -17.46
C ARG A 102 -10.80 -10.41 -15.98
N VAL A 103 -10.01 -9.67 -15.20
CA VAL A 103 -9.94 -9.80 -13.75
C VAL A 103 -10.16 -8.43 -13.13
N ASP A 104 -11.22 -8.30 -12.35
CA ASP A 104 -11.42 -7.15 -11.45
C ASP A 104 -10.87 -7.52 -10.07
N GLY A 105 -10.04 -6.67 -9.49
CA GLY A 105 -9.58 -6.76 -8.10
C GLY A 105 -10.52 -5.98 -7.18
N LEU A 106 -11.03 -6.65 -6.15
CA LEU A 106 -12.04 -6.12 -5.24
C LEU A 106 -11.46 -5.94 -3.84
N ARG A 107 -11.90 -4.85 -3.19
CA ARG A 107 -11.74 -4.61 -1.76
C ARG A 107 -13.10 -4.14 -1.22
N ASP A 108 -13.62 -4.81 -0.20
CA ASP A 108 -14.95 -4.53 0.37
C ASP A 108 -16.07 -4.52 -0.71
N ASP A 109 -16.07 -5.52 -1.60
CA ASP A 109 -16.98 -5.62 -2.77
C ASP A 109 -16.83 -4.53 -3.86
N ALA A 110 -15.99 -3.51 -3.64
CA ALA A 110 -15.72 -2.46 -4.62
C ALA A 110 -14.55 -2.84 -5.53
N THR A 111 -14.71 -2.65 -6.84
CA THR A 111 -13.61 -2.83 -7.81
C THR A 111 -12.59 -1.70 -7.67
N VAL A 112 -11.38 -2.03 -7.21
CA VAL A 112 -10.26 -1.08 -7.02
C VAL A 112 -9.12 -1.28 -8.02
N ALA A 113 -9.12 -2.38 -8.76
CA ALA A 113 -8.16 -2.63 -9.83
C ALA A 113 -8.79 -3.47 -10.94
N THR A 114 -8.27 -3.37 -12.16
CA THR A 114 -8.71 -4.19 -13.30
C THR A 114 -7.54 -4.57 -14.19
N GLY A 115 -7.62 -5.73 -14.83
CA GLY A 115 -6.66 -6.19 -15.82
C GLY A 115 -7.32 -7.12 -16.83
N GLU A 116 -6.72 -7.21 -18.01
CA GLU A 116 -7.17 -8.09 -19.08
C GLU A 116 -5.97 -8.73 -19.76
N ALA A 117 -6.10 -9.98 -20.18
CA ALA A 117 -5.11 -10.67 -20.99
C ALA A 117 -5.79 -11.60 -21.98
N ALA A 118 -5.13 -11.87 -23.10
CA ALA A 118 -5.61 -12.80 -24.11
C ALA A 118 -4.62 -13.93 -24.35
N ALA A 119 -5.13 -15.11 -24.68
CA ALA A 119 -4.33 -16.30 -25.00
C ALA A 119 -4.97 -17.11 -26.12
N THR A 120 -4.14 -17.86 -26.86
CA THR A 120 -4.62 -18.79 -27.88
C THR A 120 -4.99 -20.12 -27.22
N VAL A 121 -6.22 -20.54 -27.40
CA VAL A 121 -6.76 -21.79 -26.84
C VAL A 121 -6.11 -22.99 -27.50
N ARG A 122 -5.79 -24.00 -26.69
CA ARG A 122 -5.28 -25.29 -27.16
C ARG A 122 -6.16 -26.42 -26.64
N ASP A 123 -6.80 -27.15 -27.54
CA ASP A 123 -7.79 -28.18 -27.19
C ASP A 123 -7.17 -29.31 -26.35
N GLY A 124 -7.75 -29.57 -25.17
CA GLY A 124 -7.27 -30.57 -24.21
C GLY A 124 -6.05 -30.16 -23.38
N TYR A 125 -5.62 -28.89 -23.45
CA TYR A 125 -4.48 -28.37 -22.69
C TYR A 125 -4.86 -27.19 -21.81
N GLU A 126 -4.06 -27.02 -20.76
CA GLU A 126 -4.05 -25.81 -19.93
C GLU A 126 -3.06 -24.79 -20.52
N VAL A 127 -3.51 -23.56 -20.76
CA VAL A 127 -2.68 -22.47 -21.28
C VAL A 127 -2.42 -21.45 -20.18
N GLU A 128 -1.15 -21.16 -19.91
CA GLU A 128 -0.76 -20.16 -18.91
C GLU A 128 -1.03 -18.73 -19.39
N VAL A 129 -1.62 -17.91 -18.51
CA VAL A 129 -1.93 -16.51 -18.77
C VAL A 129 -1.58 -15.68 -17.55
N THR A 130 -0.88 -14.56 -17.75
CA THR A 130 -0.65 -13.59 -16.67
C THR A 130 -1.51 -12.36 -16.89
N VAL A 131 -2.35 -12.03 -15.91
CA VAL A 131 -3.15 -10.80 -15.91
C VAL A 131 -2.51 -9.81 -14.94
N ARG A 132 -2.05 -8.67 -15.45
CA ARG A 132 -1.57 -7.57 -14.62
C ARG A 132 -2.73 -6.62 -14.33
N LEU A 133 -3.07 -6.47 -13.06
CA LEU A 133 -4.11 -5.55 -12.61
C LEU A 133 -3.50 -4.18 -12.37
N THR A 134 -4.15 -3.16 -12.91
CA THR A 134 -3.85 -1.75 -12.68
C THR A 134 -4.95 -1.14 -11.83
N ALA A 135 -4.59 -0.24 -10.91
CA ALA A 135 -5.54 0.47 -10.07
C ALA A 135 -6.62 1.14 -10.95
N SER A 136 -7.88 0.91 -10.62
CA SER A 136 -9.00 1.55 -11.29
C SER A 136 -9.19 2.92 -10.71
N ASN A 137 -9.06 3.97 -11.53
CA ASN A 137 -9.33 5.36 -11.13
C ASN A 137 -10.78 5.60 -10.66
N SER A 138 -11.63 4.57 -10.71
CA SER A 138 -13.05 4.59 -10.33
C SER A 138 -13.28 4.36 -8.82
N GLY A 139 -12.24 4.09 -8.03
CA GLY A 139 -12.39 3.98 -6.59
C GLY A 139 -11.08 3.67 -5.87
N THR A 140 -10.66 4.60 -5.01
CA THR A 140 -10.06 4.22 -3.73
C THR A 140 -8.58 3.85 -3.70
N PHE A 141 -7.72 4.77 -4.16
CA PHE A 141 -6.38 4.95 -3.60
C PHE A 141 -5.96 6.41 -3.79
N CYS A 142 -5.98 7.20 -2.72
CA CYS A 142 -5.62 8.62 -2.75
C CYS A 142 -4.10 8.80 -2.89
N VAL A 143 -3.51 8.30 -3.97
CA VAL A 143 -2.10 8.56 -4.30
C VAL A 143 -1.93 9.78 -5.18
N ASP A 144 -3.03 10.32 -5.71
CA ASP A 144 -3.00 11.50 -6.56
C ASP A 144 -4.36 12.20 -6.54
N CYS A 145 -4.58 13.06 -5.54
CA CYS A 145 -5.69 13.99 -5.52
C CYS A 145 -5.15 15.38 -5.95
N PRO A 146 -5.22 15.75 -7.25
CA PRO A 146 -4.51 16.91 -7.78
C PRO A 146 -4.95 18.23 -7.14
N ASP A 147 -6.24 18.30 -6.78
CA ASP A 147 -6.81 19.44 -6.08
C ASP A 147 -7.63 19.00 -4.86
N GLY A 148 -7.00 18.21 -4.00
CA GLY A 148 -7.69 17.71 -2.82
C GLY A 148 -6.91 16.77 -1.93
N CYS A 149 -7.60 16.31 -0.93
CA CYS A 149 -7.11 15.39 0.09
C CYS A 149 -7.94 14.12 0.10
N CYS A 150 -7.46 13.12 0.83
CA CYS A 150 -8.14 11.86 1.02
C CYS A 150 -9.07 11.91 2.22
N ARG A 151 -10.34 11.60 1.98
CA ARG A 151 -11.31 11.32 3.03
C ARG A 151 -12.00 10.01 2.73
N GLU A 152 -11.86 9.05 3.64
CA GLU A 152 -12.50 7.72 3.52
C GLU A 152 -12.14 7.02 2.19
N GLY A 153 -10.91 7.22 1.73
CA GLY A 153 -10.42 6.65 0.48
C GLY A 153 -10.89 7.37 -0.79
N VAL A 154 -11.63 8.47 -0.67
CA VAL A 154 -12.13 9.26 -1.80
C VAL A 154 -11.38 10.60 -1.85
N CYS A 155 -10.90 10.96 -3.04
CA CYS A 155 -10.38 12.31 -3.29
C CYS A 155 -11.51 13.31 -3.10
N THR A 156 -11.38 14.16 -2.09
CA THR A 156 -12.32 15.24 -1.82
C THR A 156 -11.69 16.56 -2.19
N SER A 157 -12.48 17.44 -2.81
CA SER A 157 -12.01 18.78 -3.17
C SER A 157 -11.56 19.55 -1.94
N ARG A 158 -10.57 20.41 -2.15
CA ARG A 158 -10.02 21.23 -1.10
C ARG A 158 -11.03 22.26 -0.62
N THR A 159 -11.31 22.25 0.68
CA THR A 159 -12.11 23.28 1.35
C THR A 159 -11.50 23.60 2.71
N PHE A 160 -12.06 24.56 3.42
CA PHE A 160 -11.67 24.84 4.81
C PHE A 160 -11.83 23.63 5.76
N ARG A 161 -12.77 22.72 5.47
CA ARG A 161 -13.02 21.49 6.27
C ARG A 161 -12.37 20.23 5.69
N THR A 162 -11.76 20.35 4.51
CA THR A 162 -11.10 19.26 3.78
C THR A 162 -9.82 19.81 3.18
N CYS A 163 -8.95 20.33 4.04
CA CYS A 163 -7.70 20.93 3.63
C CYS A 163 -6.64 19.84 3.39
N GLY A 164 -5.86 19.99 2.32
CA GLY A 164 -4.82 19.05 1.90
C GLY A 164 -4.68 18.99 0.37
N VAL A 165 -3.59 18.39 -0.09
CA VAL A 165 -3.25 18.17 -1.52
C VAL A 165 -2.55 16.83 -1.72
N GLY A 166 -2.57 16.30 -2.94
CA GLY A 166 -1.76 15.14 -3.31
C GLY A 166 -2.19 13.85 -2.62
N GLY A 167 -3.43 13.78 -2.16
CA GLY A 167 -3.99 12.57 -1.55
C GLY A 167 -3.59 12.33 -0.08
N VAL A 168 -2.97 13.31 0.58
CA VAL A 168 -2.80 13.28 2.06
C VAL A 168 -4.16 13.25 2.77
N ALA A 169 -4.21 12.79 4.02
CA ALA A 169 -5.44 12.83 4.81
C ALA A 169 -5.97 14.27 4.94
N CYS A 170 -7.27 14.44 4.75
CA CYS A 170 -7.92 15.75 4.92
C CYS A 170 -7.82 16.24 6.37
N GLU A 171 -7.45 17.50 6.56
CA GLU A 171 -7.53 18.20 7.85
C GLU A 171 -8.63 19.26 7.85
N ILE A 172 -9.16 19.56 9.05
CA ILE A 172 -10.09 20.67 9.26
C ILE A 172 -9.28 21.84 9.80
N CYS A 173 -9.34 22.98 9.13
CA CYS A 173 -8.68 24.18 9.61
C CYS A 173 -9.38 24.74 10.86
N ASP A 174 -8.57 25.21 11.82
CA ASP A 174 -9.06 25.93 12.99
C ASP A 174 -9.59 27.30 12.55
N SER A 175 -10.90 27.53 12.71
CA SER A 175 -11.58 28.77 12.33
C SER A 175 -11.11 29.99 13.11
N ASP A 176 -10.51 29.78 14.29
CA ASP A 176 -9.91 30.87 15.03
C ASP A 176 -8.54 31.21 14.46
N ARG A 177 -7.77 30.24 13.93
CA ARG A 177 -6.36 30.47 13.54
C ARG A 177 -6.13 30.55 12.03
N ALA A 178 -7.12 30.22 11.22
CA ALA A 178 -7.06 30.20 9.78
C ALA A 178 -8.37 30.70 9.18
N ASP A 179 -8.29 31.33 8.01
CA ASP A 179 -9.44 31.74 7.20
C ASP A 179 -9.43 31.12 5.80
N THR A 180 -8.38 30.37 5.46
CA THR A 180 -8.24 29.71 4.16
C THR A 180 -7.53 28.36 4.25
N CYS A 181 -7.82 27.50 3.28
CA CYS A 181 -6.94 26.38 2.95
C CYS A 181 -6.11 26.79 1.73
N THR A 182 -4.80 26.98 1.92
CA THR A 182 -3.91 27.54 0.90
C THR A 182 -3.80 26.62 -0.32
N ASN A 183 -3.26 27.15 -1.42
CA ASN A 183 -2.93 26.38 -2.63
C ASN A 183 -1.89 25.26 -2.40
N ARG A 184 -1.23 25.22 -1.23
CA ARG A 184 -0.35 24.13 -0.82
C ARG A 184 -1.04 23.06 0.02
N GLY A 185 -2.35 23.17 0.23
CA GLY A 185 -3.12 22.23 1.04
C GLY A 185 -2.83 22.33 2.52
N THR A 186 -2.50 23.53 3.00
CA THR A 186 -2.24 23.80 4.42
C THR A 186 -3.17 24.91 4.90
N CYS A 187 -3.60 24.83 6.16
CA CYS A 187 -4.38 25.89 6.77
C CYS A 187 -3.57 27.19 6.84
N GLY A 188 -4.19 28.28 6.40
CA GLY A 188 -3.56 29.59 6.25
C GLY A 188 -4.40 30.71 6.85
N CYS A 189 -3.71 31.79 7.22
CA CYS A 189 -4.33 33.07 7.51
C CYS A 189 -3.94 34.05 6.41
N GLY A 190 -4.85 34.27 5.45
CA GLY A 190 -4.55 34.97 4.21
C GLY A 190 -3.57 34.17 3.35
N ASP A 191 -2.54 34.82 2.82
CA ASP A 191 -1.50 34.15 2.03
C ASP A 191 -0.42 33.47 2.89
N GLY A 192 -0.48 33.67 4.22
CA GLY A 192 0.47 33.13 5.18
C GLY A 192 0.05 31.79 5.79
N PRO A 193 0.93 31.17 6.59
CA PRO A 193 0.54 30.01 7.41
C PRO A 193 -0.56 30.39 8.41
N ALA A 194 -1.25 29.38 8.95
CA ALA A 194 -2.16 29.58 10.07
C ALA A 194 -1.44 30.25 11.26
N CYS A 195 -2.21 30.95 12.08
CA CYS A 195 -1.69 31.64 13.25
C CYS A 195 -1.15 30.64 14.28
N ASP A 196 0.13 30.78 14.61
CA ASP A 196 0.80 29.97 15.63
C ASP A 196 0.54 30.52 17.04
N LEU A 197 1.23 29.98 18.05
CA LEU A 197 1.09 30.34 19.47
C LEU A 197 1.27 31.83 19.77
N ASN A 198 1.86 32.62 18.87
CA ASN A 198 1.98 34.07 19.00
C ASN A 198 0.67 34.84 18.72
N ALA A 199 -0.41 34.16 18.33
CA ALA A 199 -1.72 34.74 18.07
C ALA A 199 -2.83 33.76 18.47
N ASN A 200 -4.05 34.27 18.57
CA ASN A 200 -5.24 33.47 18.88
C ASN A 200 -6.41 33.70 17.93
N SER A 201 -6.27 34.63 16.98
CA SER A 201 -7.30 34.89 15.98
C SER A 201 -6.70 35.25 14.62
N CYS A 202 -7.31 34.75 13.55
CA CYS A 202 -7.08 35.15 12.17
C CYS A 202 -8.25 36.02 11.72
N ARG A 203 -7.97 37.26 11.31
CA ARG A 203 -9.00 38.19 10.80
C ARG A 203 -8.48 38.90 9.56
N SER A 204 -9.22 38.77 8.46
CA SER A 204 -8.87 39.39 7.18
C SER A 204 -7.44 39.06 6.74
N GLY A 205 -7.06 37.78 6.85
CA GLY A 205 -5.73 37.28 6.50
C GLY A 205 -4.58 37.75 7.39
N LYS A 206 -4.85 38.19 8.62
CA LYS A 206 -3.82 38.59 9.58
C LYS A 206 -4.04 37.96 10.94
N CYS A 207 -2.93 37.60 11.59
CA CYS A 207 -2.92 37.05 12.93
C CYS A 207 -2.96 38.15 14.00
N PHE A 208 -3.80 37.95 15.01
CA PHE A 208 -4.00 38.87 16.13
C PHE A 208 -3.91 38.13 17.46
N CYS A 209 -3.42 38.85 18.47
CA CYS A 209 -3.53 38.47 19.87
C CYS A 209 -4.53 39.40 20.57
N GLY A 210 -5.75 38.93 20.80
CA GLY A 210 -6.83 39.78 21.29
C GLY A 210 -7.17 40.89 20.30
N LEU A 211 -6.98 42.15 20.72
CA LEU A 211 -7.19 43.34 19.87
C LEU A 211 -5.90 43.83 19.18
N LEU A 212 -4.74 43.27 19.54
CA LEU A 212 -3.44 43.66 19.01
C LEU A 212 -3.01 42.72 17.88
N ASN A 213 -2.04 43.15 17.08
CA ASN A 213 -1.38 42.27 16.11
C ASN A 213 -0.76 41.04 16.81
N ALA A 214 -0.40 40.03 16.03
CA ALA A 214 0.36 38.89 16.51
C ALA A 214 1.57 39.32 17.34
N CYS A 215 1.89 38.53 18.35
CA CYS A 215 2.97 38.82 19.26
C CYS A 215 4.32 38.76 18.53
N GLY A 216 5.25 39.60 19.01
CA GLY A 216 6.61 39.64 18.50
C GLY A 216 7.35 38.31 18.71
N PRO A 217 8.54 38.16 18.09
CA PRO A 217 9.33 36.93 18.19
C PRO A 217 9.55 36.50 19.65
N GLY A 218 9.32 35.20 19.92
CA GLY A 218 9.51 34.62 21.26
C GLY A 218 8.40 34.89 22.26
N LEU A 219 7.28 35.48 21.85
CA LEU A 219 6.12 35.72 22.70
C LEU A 219 4.93 34.87 22.25
N ALA A 220 4.22 34.30 23.23
CA ALA A 220 2.96 33.61 23.03
C ALA A 220 1.77 34.54 23.34
N CYS A 221 0.64 34.31 22.66
CA CYS A 221 -0.61 34.97 22.96
C CYS A 221 -1.38 34.17 24.02
N ILE A 222 -1.31 34.63 25.28
CA ILE A 222 -1.93 33.95 26.41
C ILE A 222 -2.98 34.88 27.02
N ASN A 223 -4.24 34.44 27.01
CA ASN A 223 -5.39 35.23 27.49
C ASN A 223 -5.47 36.62 26.82
N ASN A 224 -5.32 36.67 25.49
CA ASN A 224 -5.37 37.90 24.68
C ASN A 224 -4.23 38.90 24.94
N VAL A 225 -3.16 38.48 25.62
CA VAL A 225 -2.00 39.32 25.92
C VAL A 225 -0.74 38.59 25.48
N CYS A 226 0.16 39.30 24.80
CA CYS A 226 1.48 38.77 24.48
C CYS A 226 2.24 38.55 25.77
N LYS A 227 2.79 37.35 25.98
CA LYS A 227 3.58 36.96 27.13
C LYS A 227 4.81 36.18 26.69
N CYS A 228 5.91 36.36 27.40
CA CYS A 228 7.05 35.47 27.20
C CYS A 228 6.69 34.11 27.79
N ASP A 229 6.78 33.06 26.97
CA ASP A 229 6.38 31.71 27.35
C ASP A 229 7.41 30.68 26.85
N PRO A 230 7.75 29.67 27.66
CA PRO A 230 8.68 28.60 27.28
C PRO A 230 8.38 27.90 25.95
N SER A 231 7.11 27.83 25.55
CA SER A 231 6.71 27.21 24.28
C SER A 231 7.15 27.98 23.04
N THR A 232 7.43 29.28 23.18
CA THR A 232 7.77 30.18 22.05
C THR A 232 9.14 30.85 22.20
N CYS A 233 9.65 31.00 23.42
CA CYS A 233 10.93 31.64 23.68
C CYS A 233 12.09 30.63 23.77
N ALA A 234 12.95 30.59 22.75
CA ALA A 234 14.17 29.76 22.79
C ALA A 234 15.22 30.29 23.79
N GLY A 235 15.22 31.60 24.06
CA GLY A 235 16.12 32.28 24.99
C GLY A 235 15.57 32.32 26.42
N CYS A 236 15.70 33.45 27.11
CA CYS A 236 15.15 33.65 28.45
C CYS A 236 14.08 34.75 28.47
N CYS A 237 13.21 34.72 29.47
CA CYS A 237 12.20 35.74 29.69
C CYS A 237 12.71 36.80 30.68
N ASP A 238 12.78 38.05 30.23
CA ASP A 238 12.91 39.22 31.10
C ASP A 238 11.59 39.99 31.07
N GLY A 239 10.78 39.74 32.10
CA GLY A 239 9.37 40.12 32.11
C GLY A 239 8.64 39.56 30.90
N ASN A 240 8.25 40.44 29.99
CA ASN A 240 7.46 40.11 28.82
C ASN A 240 8.24 40.19 27.50
N SER A 241 9.57 40.14 27.60
CA SER A 241 10.49 40.16 26.47
C SER A 241 11.26 38.84 26.42
N CYS A 242 11.26 38.18 25.28
CA CYS A 242 12.15 37.04 25.03
C CYS A 242 13.52 37.56 24.62
N ILE A 243 14.53 37.34 25.46
CA ILE A 243 15.90 37.75 25.20
C ILE A 243 16.67 36.55 24.63
N PRO A 244 17.16 36.63 23.38
CA PRO A 244 17.96 35.56 22.80
C PRO A 244 19.34 35.48 23.47
N ALA A 245 19.87 34.26 23.59
CA ALA A 245 21.29 34.05 23.85
C ALA A 245 22.14 34.59 22.68
N PRO A 246 23.40 35.02 22.88
CA PRO A 246 24.19 34.93 24.11
C PRO A 246 24.34 36.27 24.86
N ASN A 247 23.26 36.86 25.37
CA ASN A 247 23.36 38.10 26.15
C ASN A 247 23.89 37.82 27.57
N LYS A 248 25.13 38.28 27.87
CA LYS A 248 25.76 38.11 29.19
C LYS A 248 24.92 38.63 30.37
N ASN A 249 24.21 39.74 30.18
CA ASN A 249 23.46 40.38 31.26
C ASN A 249 22.03 39.82 31.42
N GLN A 250 21.52 39.13 30.39
CA GLN A 250 20.20 38.53 30.35
C GLN A 250 20.30 37.20 29.59
N CYS A 251 20.89 36.21 30.25
CA CYS A 251 21.15 34.88 29.71
C CYS A 251 20.15 33.87 30.26
N GLY A 252 19.85 32.87 29.44
CA GLY A 252 19.07 31.69 29.78
C GLY A 252 18.54 31.04 28.50
N ARG A 253 17.75 29.98 28.67
CA ARG A 253 17.21 29.17 27.58
C ARG A 253 15.82 28.64 27.93
N GLY A 254 15.03 28.35 26.90
CA GLY A 254 13.71 27.71 27.05
C GLY A 254 12.68 28.56 27.81
N GLY A 255 12.75 29.89 27.73
CA GLY A 255 11.81 30.81 28.36
C GLY A 255 11.92 30.91 29.88
N GLU A 256 12.98 30.35 30.48
CA GLU A 256 13.30 30.56 31.89
C GLU A 256 13.60 32.03 32.19
N ALA A 257 13.51 32.44 33.46
CA ALA A 257 13.83 33.81 33.86
C ALA A 257 15.29 34.16 33.51
N CYS A 258 15.50 35.31 32.86
CA CYS A 258 16.83 35.79 32.51
C CYS A 258 17.71 36.01 33.74
N LYS A 259 18.99 35.63 33.64
CA LYS A 259 20.00 35.89 34.67
C LYS A 259 21.29 36.47 34.07
N LYS A 260 22.01 37.23 34.89
CA LYS A 260 23.34 37.70 34.53
C LYS A 260 24.37 36.59 34.77
N CYS A 261 25.21 36.32 33.78
CA CYS A 261 26.35 35.42 33.93
C CYS A 261 27.58 36.15 34.46
N ASP A 262 28.40 35.46 35.27
CA ASP A 262 29.64 36.02 35.81
C ASP A 262 30.66 36.27 34.71
N LYS A 263 30.96 35.25 33.89
CA LYS A 263 31.93 35.37 32.80
C LYS A 263 31.26 35.67 31.46
N ARG A 264 30.43 34.75 30.96
CA ARG A 264 29.74 34.90 29.67
C ARG A 264 28.47 34.06 29.59
N CYS A 265 27.59 34.42 28.65
CA CYS A 265 26.49 33.58 28.20
C CYS A 265 26.95 32.80 26.97
N ASN A 266 26.70 31.50 26.94
CA ASN A 266 26.98 30.65 25.80
C ASN A 266 25.84 30.72 24.77
N PRO A 267 26.08 30.35 23.49
CA PRO A 267 25.03 30.34 22.46
C PRO A 267 23.83 29.45 22.78
N ASP A 268 23.99 28.44 23.64
CA ASP A 268 22.92 27.57 24.11
C ASP A 268 22.13 28.15 25.30
N GLY A 269 22.47 29.37 25.73
CA GLY A 269 21.85 30.06 26.87
C GLY A 269 22.36 29.62 28.24
N SER A 270 23.44 28.83 28.33
CA SER A 270 24.09 28.49 29.61
C SER A 270 25.06 29.59 30.07
N CYS A 271 25.29 29.70 31.39
CA CYS A 271 26.27 30.63 31.96
C CYS A 271 27.57 29.90 32.34
N ASP A 272 28.71 30.54 32.07
CA ASP A 272 30.06 30.15 32.51
C ASP A 272 30.59 30.97 33.70
#